data_AF-A0AAW4KTU8-F1
#
_entry.id   AF-A0AAW4KTU8-F1
#
_cell.length_a   1.000
_cell.length_b   1.000
_cell.length_c   1.000
_cell.angle_alpha   90.00
_cell.angle_beta   90.00
_cell.angle_gamma   90.00
#
_symmetry.space_group_name_H-M   'P 1'
#
loop_
_entity.id
_entity.type
_entity.pdbx_description
1 polymer ?
#
loop_
_entity_poly.entity_id
_entity_poly.type
_entity_poly.pdbx_seq_one_letter_code
_entity_poly.pdbx_strand_id
1 'polypeptide(L)'
;LLSPQDERSTTFYKGTFNYDPRHLGFETSAFKNAFLFDTRITGNHNSGHEFRAGERGNGVIGRGLLPQERWALLEYLKVLGGPLEQQLP
;
A
#
# COMPACT_ATOMS: atom_id res chain seq x y z
N LEU A 1 1.63 -0.10 -0.66
CA LEU A 1 2.71 0.63 0.06
C LEU A 1 3.60 -0.33 0.84
N LEU A 2 3.08 -1.05 1.83
CA LEU A 2 3.87 -1.93 2.71
C LEU A 2 4.43 -3.18 2.02
N SER A 3 3.82 -3.62 0.92
CA SER A 3 4.39 -4.67 0.07
C SER A 3 5.60 -4.15 -0.72
N PRO A 4 6.63 -4.99 -0.91
CA PRO A 4 7.71 -4.82 -1.88
C PRO A 4 7.20 -4.36 -3.24
N GLN A 5 8.03 -3.63 -3.97
CA GLN A 5 7.61 -3.01 -5.23
C GLN A 5 7.19 -4.05 -6.29
N ASP A 6 7.87 -5.19 -6.33
CA ASP A 6 7.60 -6.31 -7.23
C ASP A 6 6.27 -7.04 -6.93
N GLU A 7 5.76 -6.92 -5.70
CA GLU A 7 4.43 -7.41 -5.32
C GLU A 7 3.30 -6.40 -5.63
N ARG A 8 3.62 -5.18 -6.11
CA ARG A 8 2.60 -4.16 -6.43
C ARG A 8 2.04 -4.37 -7.84
N SER A 9 0.73 -4.28 -7.98
CA SER A 9 0.07 -4.33 -9.29
C SER A 9 0.58 -3.23 -10.23
N THR A 10 0.95 -3.62 -11.44
CA THR A 10 1.38 -2.71 -12.52
C THR A 10 0.20 -2.08 -13.25
N THR A 11 -0.98 -2.68 -13.14
CA THR A 11 -2.24 -2.15 -13.66
C THR A 11 -3.38 -2.41 -12.68
N PHE A 12 -4.27 -1.45 -12.49
CA PHE A 12 -5.45 -1.58 -11.64
C PHE A 12 -6.53 -0.57 -12.02
N TYR A 13 -7.80 -0.86 -11.72
CA TYR A 13 -8.89 0.07 -12.03
C TYR A 13 -9.10 1.10 -10.91
N LYS A 14 -9.41 2.34 -11.30
CA LYS A 14 -9.74 3.47 -10.42
C LYS A 14 -11.11 4.07 -10.78
N GLY A 15 -11.63 4.88 -9.85
CA GLY A 15 -12.86 5.68 -10.02
C GLY A 15 -14.00 5.26 -9.08
N THR A 16 -13.80 4.21 -8.29
CA THR A 16 -14.70 3.84 -7.18
C THR A 16 -14.21 4.44 -5.86
N PHE A 17 -15.15 4.63 -4.93
CA PHE A 17 -14.87 4.98 -3.54
C PHE A 17 -15.10 3.81 -2.58
N ASN A 18 -15.35 2.61 -3.10
CA ASN A 18 -15.52 1.40 -2.30
C ASN A 18 -14.24 1.12 -1.52
N TYR A 19 -14.33 1.26 -0.21
CA TYR A 19 -13.21 1.09 0.70
C TYR A 19 -13.05 -0.37 1.11
N ASP A 20 -11.82 -0.88 1.02
CA ASP A 20 -11.41 -2.17 1.54
C ASP A 20 -10.73 -1.99 2.91
N PRO A 21 -11.45 -2.25 4.02
CA PRO A 21 -10.91 -2.09 5.36
C PRO A 21 -9.86 -3.15 5.72
N ARG A 22 -9.76 -4.26 4.97
CA ARG A 22 -8.77 -5.30 5.23
C ARG A 22 -7.38 -4.86 4.77
N HIS A 23 -7.30 -4.22 3.59
CA HIS A 23 -6.03 -3.79 3.00
C HIS A 23 -5.77 -2.28 3.12
N LEU A 24 -6.66 -1.53 3.79
CA LEU A 24 -6.59 -0.07 3.94
C LEU A 24 -6.43 0.66 2.60
N GLY A 25 -7.36 0.39 1.69
CA GLY A 25 -7.32 0.94 0.33
C GLY A 25 -8.69 0.95 -0.33
N PHE A 26 -8.71 1.15 -1.65
CA PHE A 26 -9.93 1.07 -2.45
C PHE A 26 -9.94 -0.21 -3.29
N GLU A 27 -11.13 -0.70 -3.60
CA GLU A 27 -11.30 -1.80 -4.56
C GLU A 27 -10.71 -1.42 -5.93
N THR A 28 -10.09 -2.39 -6.60
CA THR A 28 -9.35 -2.19 -7.86
C THR A 28 -9.88 -3.03 -9.03
N SER A 29 -11.01 -3.70 -8.84
CA SER A 29 -11.69 -4.50 -9.85
C SER A 29 -12.33 -3.63 -10.95
N ALA A 30 -12.48 -4.21 -12.14
CA ALA A 30 -13.15 -3.52 -13.25
C ALA A 30 -14.62 -3.24 -12.94
N PHE A 31 -15.10 -2.06 -13.34
CA PHE A 31 -16.52 -1.70 -13.31
C PHE A 31 -16.86 -0.75 -14.47
N LYS A 32 -18.16 -0.49 -14.69
CA LYS A 32 -18.60 0.41 -15.77
C LYS A 32 -18.05 1.82 -15.55
N ASN A 33 -17.41 2.38 -16.58
CA ASN A 33 -16.74 3.69 -16.54
C ASN A 33 -15.49 3.77 -15.64
N ALA A 34 -14.91 2.62 -15.27
CA ALA A 34 -13.64 2.60 -14.56
C ALA A 34 -12.48 3.09 -15.45
N PHE A 35 -11.50 3.75 -14.84
CA PHE A 35 -10.25 4.12 -15.48
C PHE A 35 -9.18 3.06 -15.19
N LEU A 36 -8.58 2.47 -16.24
CA LEU A 36 -7.44 1.59 -16.08
C LEU A 36 -6.18 2.42 -15.84
N PHE A 37 -5.66 2.37 -14.61
CA PHE A 37 -4.39 3.00 -14.26
C PHE A 37 -3.23 2.06 -14.62
N ASP A 38 -2.29 2.54 -15.42
CA ASP A 38 -1.09 1.81 -15.84
C ASP A 38 0.17 2.53 -15.33
N THR A 39 0.95 1.83 -14.49
CA THR A 39 2.12 2.39 -13.82
C THR A 39 3.36 2.47 -14.71
N ARG A 40 3.27 1.97 -15.95
CA ARG A 40 4.33 2.02 -16.96
C ARG A 40 4.32 3.32 -17.75
N ILE A 41 3.21 4.06 -17.72
CA ILE A 41 3.10 5.39 -18.34
C ILE A 41 3.96 6.37 -17.53
N THR A 42 4.77 7.17 -18.23
CA THR A 42 5.60 8.21 -17.61
C THR A 42 4.75 9.11 -16.72
N GLY A 43 5.14 9.23 -15.44
CA GLY A 43 4.41 10.00 -14.43
C GLY A 43 3.44 9.18 -13.57
N ASN A 44 3.12 7.93 -13.95
CA ASN A 44 2.23 7.03 -13.20
C ASN A 44 2.96 5.98 -12.37
N HIS A 45 4.29 6.07 -12.25
CA HIS A 45 5.08 5.08 -11.53
C HIS A 45 4.60 4.90 -10.07
N ASN A 46 4.52 3.64 -9.62
CA ASN A 46 4.18 3.27 -8.25
C ASN A 46 5.41 2.82 -7.43
N SER A 47 6.60 3.26 -7.84
CA SER A 47 7.88 2.95 -7.23
C SER A 47 8.21 3.84 -6.02
N GLY A 48 9.22 3.46 -5.26
CA GLY A 48 9.66 4.21 -4.07
C GLY A 48 8.76 4.00 -2.85
N HIS A 49 9.09 4.68 -1.76
CA HIS A 49 8.59 4.34 -0.41
C HIS A 49 8.69 2.84 -0.15
N GLU A 50 9.88 2.29 -0.35
CA GLU A 50 10.12 0.85 -0.32
C GLU A 50 10.80 0.44 0.99
N PHE A 51 10.31 -0.66 1.56
CA PHE A 51 10.93 -1.36 2.67
C PHE A 51 11.65 -2.59 2.11
N ARG A 52 12.97 -2.47 1.88
CA ARG A 52 13.78 -3.49 1.23
C ARG A 52 15.14 -3.63 1.91
N ALA A 53 15.69 -4.83 1.89
CA ALA A 53 17.08 -5.04 2.30
C ALA A 53 18.03 -4.40 1.27
N GLY A 54 18.96 -3.54 1.74
CA GLY A 54 19.95 -2.90 0.87
C GLY A 54 20.27 -1.47 1.29
N GLU A 55 21.01 -0.78 0.42
CA GLU A 55 21.40 0.61 0.62
C GLU A 55 20.18 1.55 0.60
N ARG A 56 20.23 2.59 1.44
CA ARG A 56 19.22 3.65 1.46
C ARG A 56 19.42 4.56 0.26
N GLY A 57 18.32 5.11 -0.27
CA GLY A 57 18.32 5.93 -1.48
C GLY A 57 17.32 5.40 -2.52
N ASN A 58 17.11 6.13 -3.61
CA ASN A 58 16.18 5.75 -4.69
C ASN A 58 14.78 5.33 -4.21
N GLY A 59 14.29 5.96 -3.14
CA GLY A 59 12.97 5.67 -2.56
C GLY A 59 12.94 4.52 -1.55
N VAL A 60 14.08 3.91 -1.18
CA VAL A 60 14.17 2.95 -0.07
C VAL A 60 14.19 3.69 1.27
N ILE A 61 13.21 3.40 2.13
CA ILE A 61 12.98 4.13 3.39
C ILE A 61 13.30 3.30 4.64
N GLY A 62 13.44 1.98 4.53
CA GLY A 62 13.77 1.12 5.66
C GLY A 62 14.06 -0.32 5.25
N ARG A 63 14.36 -1.16 6.24
CA ARG A 63 14.60 -2.60 6.04
C ARG A 63 13.39 -3.29 5.43
N GLY A 64 13.60 -4.47 4.85
CA GLY A 64 12.51 -5.36 4.46
C GLY A 64 11.58 -5.70 5.63
N LEU A 65 10.27 -5.62 5.37
CA LEU A 65 9.22 -6.05 6.31
C LEU A 65 8.83 -7.51 6.04
N LEU A 66 8.80 -8.31 7.11
CA LEU A 66 8.22 -9.64 7.07
C LEU A 66 6.70 -9.56 6.85
N PRO A 67 6.06 -10.57 6.25
CA PRO A 67 4.63 -10.54 5.98
C PRO A 67 3.76 -10.20 7.19
N GLN A 68 4.07 -10.77 8.36
CA GLN A 68 3.34 -10.51 9.60
C GLN A 68 3.52 -9.07 10.11
N GLU A 69 4.68 -8.45 9.89
CA GLU A 69 4.93 -7.06 10.27
C GLU A 69 4.06 -6.12 9.43
N ARG A 70 3.86 -6.45 8.15
CA ARG A 70 2.97 -5.67 7.26
C ARG A 70 1.54 -5.71 7.79
N TRP A 71 1.04 -6.88 8.19
CA TRP A 71 -0.30 -7.01 8.77
C TRP A 71 -0.42 -6.30 10.13
N ALA A 72 0.58 -6.42 11.00
CA ALA A 72 0.59 -5.71 12.28
C ALA A 72 0.55 -4.18 12.08
N LEU A 73 1.29 -3.65 11.11
CA LEU A 73 1.23 -2.23 10.73
C LEU A 73 -0.14 -1.82 10.20
N LEU A 74 -0.81 -2.67 9.40
CA LEU A 74 -2.18 -2.37 8.95
C LEU A 74 -3.15 -2.27 10.12
N GLU A 75 -3.09 -3.19 11.09
CA GLU A 75 -3.95 -3.11 12.27
C GLU A 75 -3.61 -1.90 13.15
N TYR A 76 -2.33 -1.55 13.29
CA TYR A 76 -1.92 -0.33 13.98
C TYR A 76 -2.51 0.94 13.32
N LEU A 77 -2.43 1.04 11.99
CA LEU A 77 -2.94 2.18 11.24
C LEU A 77 -4.46 2.37 11.39
N LYS A 78 -5.22 1.31 11.68
CA LYS A 78 -6.67 1.40 11.92
C LYS A 78 -7.02 2.10 13.23
N VAL A 79 -6.13 2.01 14.22
CA VAL A 79 -6.38 2.54 15.57
C VAL A 79 -5.58 3.80 15.88
N LEU A 80 -4.59 4.14 15.04
CA LEU A 80 -3.75 5.32 15.16
C LEU A 80 -4.56 6.61 15.40
N GLY A 81 -4.24 7.32 16.48
CA GLY A 81 -4.93 8.52 16.93
C GLY A 81 -6.26 8.28 17.65
N GLY A 82 -6.67 7.03 17.86
CA GLY A 82 -7.90 6.63 18.52
C GLY A 82 -7.68 6.09 19.95
N PRO A 83 -8.76 5.92 20.74
CA PRO A 83 -8.67 5.43 22.12
C PRO A 83 -8.12 4.00 22.23
N LEU A 84 -8.21 3.21 21.16
CA LEU A 84 -7.65 1.85 21.11
C LEU A 84 -6.12 1.85 20.98
N GLU A 85 -5.51 2.90 20.44
CA GLU A 85 -4.05 3.00 20.35
C GLU A 85 -3.39 2.96 21.74
N GLN A 86 -4.01 3.62 22.73
CA GLN A 86 -3.51 3.66 24.11
C GLN A 86 -3.54 2.29 24.81
N GLN A 87 -4.23 1.31 24.23
CA GLN A 87 -4.39 -0.04 24.77
C GLN A 87 -3.49 -1.06 24.07
N LEU A 88 -2.70 -0.63 23.08
CA LEU A 88 -1.75 -1.51 22.41
C LEU A 88 -0.63 -1.92 23.38
N PRO A 89 -0.13 -3.16 23.25
CA PRO A 89 0.91 -3.71 24.13
C PRO A 89 2.27 -3.00 23.98
#